data_AF-A0A2Z5QZH4-F1
#
_entry.id   AF-A0A2Z5QZH4-F1
#
_cell.length_a   1.000
_cell.length_b   1.000
_cell.length_c   1.000
_cell.angle_alpha   90.00
_cell.angle_beta   90.00
_cell.angle_gamma   90.00
#
_symmetry.space_group_name_H-M   'P 1'
#
loop_
_entity.id
_entity.type
_entity.pdbx_description
1 polymer ?
#
loop_
_entity_poly.entity_id
_entity_poly.type
_entity_poly.pdbx_seq_one_letter_code
_entity_poly.pdbx_strand_id
1 'polypeptide(L)'
;MRERASQWGFEIIPAEGQELEDAPTVTGRHDLSFSRRDTGGHVGRVTLRKAQFDGALRITNVEQFREALVNGMGRGKAYGMGLMTLAPLAQ
;
A
#
# COMPACT_ATOMS: atom_id res chain seq x y z
N MET A 1 -5.65 -5.94 -0.63
CA MET A 1 -5.78 -4.47 -0.63
C MET A 1 -7.22 -4.07 -0.28
N ARG A 2 -8.21 -4.40 -1.12
CA ARG A 2 -9.65 -4.13 -0.88
C ARG A 2 -10.15 -4.48 0.51
N GLU A 3 -9.91 -5.70 0.98
CA GLU A 3 -10.35 -6.19 2.30
C GLU A 3 -9.84 -5.35 3.48
N ARG A 4 -8.73 -4.64 3.33
CA ARG A 4 -8.12 -3.82 4.39
C ARG A 4 -8.35 -2.33 4.22
N ALA A 5 -8.84 -1.88 3.07
CA ALA A 5 -9.02 -0.47 2.75
C ALA A 5 -9.90 0.24 3.80
N SER A 6 -10.99 -0.41 4.22
CA SER A 6 -11.91 0.11 5.23
C SER A 6 -11.25 0.31 6.60
N GLN A 7 -10.21 -0.46 6.94
CA GLN A 7 -9.44 -0.29 8.18
C GLN A 7 -8.57 0.96 8.16
N TRP A 8 -8.38 1.55 6.98
CA TRP A 8 -7.59 2.75 6.75
C TRP A 8 -8.47 3.94 6.31
N GLY A 9 -9.79 3.86 6.44
CA GLY A 9 -10.67 5.01 6.20
C GLY A 9 -10.90 5.35 4.73
N PHE A 10 -10.73 4.39 3.81
CA PHE A 10 -11.10 4.57 2.41
C PHE A 10 -11.71 3.31 1.80
N GLU A 11 -12.38 3.49 0.67
CA GLU A 11 -12.80 2.42 -0.23
C GLU A 11 -12.17 2.61 -1.60
N ILE A 12 -11.99 1.52 -2.33
CA ILE A 12 -11.43 1.56 -3.69
C ILE A 12 -12.59 1.75 -4.66
N ILE A 13 -12.44 2.71 -5.56
CA ILE A 13 -13.42 2.98 -6.61
C ILE A 13 -12.77 2.72 -7.97
N PRO A 14 -13.53 2.30 -8.99
CA PRO A 14 -13.00 2.21 -10.34
C PRO A 14 -12.54 3.59 -10.83
N ALA A 15 -11.40 3.63 -11.51
CA ALA A 15 -11.02 4.79 -12.32
C ALA A 15 -11.92 4.88 -13.57
N GLU A 16 -11.87 6.00 -14.28
CA GLU A 16 -12.65 6.18 -15.52
C GLU A 16 -12.36 5.07 -16.52
N GLY A 17 -13.42 4.42 -17.04
CA GLY A 17 -13.32 3.29 -17.96
C GLY A 17 -12.87 1.96 -17.34
N GLN A 18 -12.72 1.88 -16.02
CA GLN A 18 -12.35 0.66 -15.30
C GLN A 18 -13.58 0.03 -14.63
N GLU A 19 -13.67 -1.31 -14.59
CA GLU A 19 -14.67 -1.98 -13.77
C GLU A 19 -14.21 -2.11 -12.32
N LEU A 20 -15.17 -2.21 -11.39
CA LEU A 20 -14.83 -2.37 -9.97
C LEU A 20 -13.97 -3.62 -9.77
N GLU A 21 -14.15 -4.71 -10.51
CA GLU A 21 -13.40 -5.97 -10.36
C GLU A 21 -11.91 -5.84 -10.74
N ASP A 22 -11.57 -4.85 -11.57
CA ASP A 22 -10.19 -4.59 -12.00
C ASP A 22 -9.45 -3.58 -11.10
N ALA A 23 -10.16 -2.89 -10.19
CA ALA A 23 -9.60 -1.82 -9.35
C ALA A 23 -9.17 -2.28 -7.93
N PRO A 24 -7.97 -1.99 -7.42
CA PRO A 24 -6.94 -1.16 -8.03
C PRO A 24 -6.07 -2.01 -8.96
N THR A 25 -5.45 -1.36 -9.94
CA THR A 25 -4.51 -2.02 -10.85
C THR A 25 -3.22 -2.33 -10.11
N VAL A 26 -2.72 -3.56 -10.28
CA VAL A 26 -1.38 -3.92 -9.78
C VAL A 26 -0.34 -3.61 -10.85
N THR A 27 0.40 -2.52 -10.68
CA THR A 27 1.37 -2.03 -11.67
C THR A 27 2.78 -2.54 -11.45
N GLY A 28 3.05 -3.16 -10.30
CA GLY A 28 4.34 -3.77 -10.00
C GLY A 28 4.24 -4.90 -8.98
N ARG A 29 5.06 -5.93 -9.17
CA ARG A 29 5.26 -7.03 -8.21
C ARG A 29 6.72 -7.42 -8.16
N HIS A 30 7.28 -7.46 -6.95
CA HIS A 30 8.67 -7.85 -6.74
C HIS A 30 8.80 -8.70 -5.49
N ASP A 31 9.44 -9.86 -5.62
CA ASP A 31 9.88 -10.66 -4.47
C ASP A 31 11.34 -10.26 -4.15
N LEU A 32 11.54 -9.63 -3.00
CA LEU A 32 12.84 -9.18 -2.52
C LEU A 32 13.40 -10.21 -1.53
N SER A 33 14.64 -10.64 -1.73
CA SER A 33 15.34 -11.53 -0.80
C SER A 33 16.78 -11.04 -0.64
N PHE A 34 17.18 -10.68 0.57
CA PHE A 34 18.53 -10.23 0.87
C PHE A 34 18.94 -10.58 2.30
N SER A 35 20.25 -10.60 2.56
CA SER A 35 20.80 -10.81 3.89
C SER A 35 20.86 -9.49 4.66
N ARG A 36 20.48 -9.52 5.94
CA ARG A 36 20.54 -8.38 6.85
C ARG A 36 21.29 -8.79 8.11
N ARG A 37 22.28 -7.99 8.49
CA ARG A 37 22.96 -8.14 9.78
C ARG A 37 22.15 -7.40 10.86
N ASP A 38 21.94 -8.05 12.00
CA ASP A 38 21.35 -7.40 13.18
C ASP A 38 22.41 -6.74 14.07
N THR A 39 21.97 -6.02 15.11
CA THR A 39 22.84 -5.32 16.06
C THR A 39 23.75 -6.26 16.85
N GLY A 40 23.38 -7.54 16.97
CA GLY A 40 24.19 -8.59 17.62
C GLY A 40 25.19 -9.26 16.68
N GLY A 41 25.28 -8.82 15.43
CA GLY A 41 26.21 -9.37 14.44
C GLY A 41 25.70 -10.60 13.69
N HIS A 42 24.50 -11.10 13.98
CA HIS A 42 23.93 -12.26 13.28
C HIS A 42 23.43 -11.85 11.89
N VAL A 43 23.70 -12.69 10.90
CA VAL A 43 23.24 -12.48 9.52
C VAL A 43 21.99 -13.32 9.29
N GLY A 44 20.83 -12.66 9.19
CA GLY A 44 19.56 -13.28 8.85
C GLY A 44 19.16 -13.01 7.41
N ARG A 45 18.29 -13.86 6.84
CA ARG A 45 17.69 -13.63 5.51
C ARG A 45 16.34 -12.94 5.67
N VAL A 46 16.14 -11.85 4.94
CA VAL A 46 14.89 -11.11 4.85
C VAL A 46 14.24 -11.41 3.50
N THR A 47 12.98 -11.85 3.51
CA THR A 47 12.18 -12.08 2.31
C THR A 47 10.90 -11.25 2.38
N LEU A 48 10.61 -10.46 1.35
CA LEU A 48 9.45 -9.56 1.27
C LEU A 48 8.78 -9.70 -0.10
N ARG A 49 7.45 -9.66 -0.13
CA ARG A 49 6.68 -9.54 -1.38
C ARG A 49 6.14 -8.13 -1.47
N LYS A 50 6.61 -7.37 -2.46
CA LYS A 50 6.20 -6.00 -2.72
C LYS A 50 5.18 -5.99 -3.86
N ALA A 51 4.09 -5.27 -3.68
CA ALA A 51 3.12 -4.97 -4.72
C ALA A 51 2.91 -3.46 -4.78
N GLN A 52 2.86 -2.91 -5.98
CA GLN A 52 2.48 -1.53 -6.25
C GLN A 52 1.05 -1.51 -6.80
N PHE A 53 0.24 -0.62 -6.26
CA PHE A 53 -1.16 -0.45 -6.63
C PHE A 53 -1.38 0.98 -7.10
N ASP A 54 -1.99 1.14 -8.26
CA ASP A 54 -2.41 2.42 -8.80
C ASP A 54 -3.93 2.38 -9.07
N GLY A 55 -4.61 3.49 -8.86
CA GLY A 55 -6.06 3.58 -9.04
C GLY A 55 -6.69 4.76 -8.29
N ALA A 56 -8.01 4.72 -8.18
CA ALA A 56 -8.79 5.73 -7.47
C ALA A 56 -9.34 5.18 -6.14
N LEU A 57 -9.54 6.09 -5.19
CA LEU A 57 -10.16 5.76 -3.90
C LEU A 57 -11.11 6.88 -3.47
N ARG A 58 -12.10 6.51 -2.65
CA ARG A 58 -12.95 7.46 -1.93
C ARG A 58 -12.62 7.38 -0.45
N ILE A 59 -12.32 8.53 0.14
CA ILE A 59 -12.10 8.63 1.59
C ILE A 59 -13.46 8.51 2.28
N THR A 60 -13.59 7.54 3.18
CA THR A 60 -14.81 7.26 3.95
C THR A 60 -14.70 7.74 5.40
N ASN A 61 -13.49 7.81 5.96
CA ASN A 61 -13.20 8.40 7.26
C ASN A 61 -11.88 9.17 7.21
N VAL A 62 -11.96 10.50 7.26
CA VAL A 62 -10.82 11.41 7.08
C VAL A 62 -9.77 11.25 8.19
N GLU A 63 -10.19 11.12 9.44
CA GLU A 63 -9.24 11.04 10.57
C GLU A 63 -8.48 9.72 10.54
N GLN A 64 -9.19 8.60 10.36
CA GLN A 64 -8.57 7.29 10.22
C GLN A 64 -7.63 7.24 9.00
N PHE A 65 -8.03 7.86 7.90
CA PHE A 65 -7.21 7.92 6.69
C PHE A 65 -5.95 8.76 6.87
N ARG A 66 -6.05 9.90 7.55
CA ARG A 66 -4.89 10.74 7.88
C ARG A 66 -3.88 9.99 8.73
N GLU A 67 -4.32 9.30 9.77
CA GLU A 67 -3.46 8.46 10.60
C GLU A 67 -2.78 7.35 9.80
N ALA A 68 -3.54 6.65 8.95
CA ALA A 68 -3.03 5.57 8.12
C ALA A 68 -2.03 6.08 7.07
N LEU A 69 -2.27 7.25 6.49
CA LEU A 69 -1.40 7.88 5.49
C LEU A 69 -0.05 8.30 6.10
N VAL A 70 -0.07 8.90 7.29
CA VAL A 70 1.15 9.37 7.98
C VAL A 70 1.97 8.20 8.52
N ASN A 71 1.31 7.20 9.12
CA ASN A 71 2.02 6.05 9.68
C ASN A 71 2.42 5.01 8.63
N GLY A 72 1.82 5.08 7.44
CA GLY A 72 1.92 4.10 6.37
C GLY A 72 1.01 2.88 6.58
N MET A 73 0.68 2.21 5.48
CA MET A 73 -0.27 1.09 5.45
C MET A 73 0.43 -0.26 5.31
N GLY A 74 0.04 -1.24 6.14
CA GLY A 74 0.56 -2.61 6.04
C GLY A 74 1.93 -2.83 6.68
N ARG A 75 2.60 -3.92 6.28
CA ARG A 75 3.86 -4.41 6.87
C ARG A 75 5.07 -3.97 6.04
N GLY A 76 6.27 -4.09 6.63
CA GLY A 76 7.56 -3.85 5.97
C GLY A 76 7.79 -2.40 5.54
N LYS A 77 7.28 -1.45 6.33
CA LYS A 77 7.48 0.00 6.16
C LYS A 77 8.93 0.43 6.11
N ALA A 78 9.77 -0.20 6.93
CA ALA A 78 11.22 -0.02 6.92
C ALA A 78 11.90 -0.44 5.59
N TYR A 79 11.18 -1.07 4.67
CA TYR A 79 11.67 -1.55 3.38
C TYR A 79 10.97 -0.88 2.20
N GLY A 80 10.44 0.35 2.40
CA GLY A 80 9.84 1.14 1.32
C GLY A 80 8.48 0.62 0.86
N MET A 81 7.68 0.07 1.78
CA MET A 81 6.31 -0.36 1.54
C MET A 81 5.33 0.43 2.42
N GLY A 82 4.09 0.56 1.99
CA GLY A 82 3.04 1.21 2.78
C GLY A 82 2.98 2.74 2.67
N LEU A 83 3.86 3.36 1.88
CA LEU A 83 3.68 4.74 1.44
C LEU A 83 2.56 4.79 0.41
N MET A 84 1.68 5.78 0.53
CA MET A 84 0.65 6.10 -0.45
C MET A 84 0.81 7.56 -0.85
N THR A 85 0.68 7.84 -2.15
CA THR A 85 0.69 9.18 -2.73
C THR A 85 -0.69 9.48 -3.29
N LEU A 86 -1.17 10.71 -3.08
CA LEU A 86 -2.51 11.12 -3.47
C LEU A 86 -2.45 12.35 -4.37
N ALA A 87 -3.37 12.38 -5.32
CA ALA A 87 -3.71 13.56 -6.10
C ALA A 87 -5.25 13.65 -6.19
N PRO A 88 -5.83 14.85 -6.28
CA PRO A 88 -7.25 14.99 -6.58
C PRO A 88 -7.58 14.30 -7.91
N LEU A 89 -8.69 13.57 -7.95
CA LEU A 89 -9.22 13.06 -9.21
C LEU A 89 -9.80 14.24 -9.98
N ALA A 90 -9.38 14.44 -11.24
CA ALA A 90 -10.01 15.43 -12.10
C ALA A 90 -11.50 15.07 -12.25
N GLN A 91 -12.37 16.08 -12.12
CA GLN A 91 -13.81 15.94 -12.35
C GLN A 91 -14.13 15.97 -13.84
#